data_AF-A0A3C0CWQ5-F1
#
_entry.id   AF-A0A3C0CWQ5-F1
#
_cell.length_a   1.000
_cell.length_b   1.000
_cell.length_c   1.000
_cell.angle_alpha   90.00
_cell.angle_beta   90.00
_cell.angle_gamma   90.00
#
_symmetry.space_group_name_H-M   'P 1'
#
loop_
_entity.id
_entity.type
_entity.pdbx_description
1 polymer ?
#
loop_
_entity_poly.entity_id
_entity_poly.type
_entity_poly.pdbx_seq_one_letter_code
_entity_poly.pdbx_strand_id
1 'polypeptide(L)'
;QYGFLGGMATAGLVLPFGDTQPAVARELIDHLEARGAAHGWDYDPETFKLEANELLLEAGVELRFHSTFCDAMMSGNTVEGVVSLSKTGLEALPCHVVIDCTADGDVAASAGAEFSKGRSDGRMQPVTLMFRMAA
;
A
#
# COMPACT_ATOMS: atom_id res chain seq x y z
N GLN A 1 -5.02 -8.30 0.76
CA GLN A 1 -4.15 -9.37 0.19
C GLN A 1 -3.22 -9.95 1.26
N TYR A 2 -2.39 -9.14 1.92
CA TYR A 2 -1.45 -9.58 2.95
C TYR A 2 -2.04 -9.54 4.37
N GLY A 3 -1.29 -10.11 5.33
CA GLY A 3 -1.55 -10.06 6.77
C GLY A 3 -0.75 -8.98 7.50
N PHE A 4 -0.24 -7.98 6.78
CA PHE A 4 0.63 -6.92 7.30
C PHE A 4 0.59 -5.68 6.39
N LEU A 5 1.15 -4.57 6.87
CA LEU A 5 1.18 -3.26 6.20
C LEU A 5 2.54 -2.96 5.54
N GLY A 6 2.57 -1.92 4.69
CA GLY A 6 3.77 -1.45 4.00
C GLY A 6 4.00 -2.04 2.60
N GLY A 7 3.23 -3.03 2.18
CA GLY A 7 3.28 -3.56 0.81
C GLY A 7 4.69 -3.99 0.40
N MET A 8 5.14 -3.58 -0.79
CA MET A 8 6.49 -3.91 -1.27
C MET A 8 7.61 -3.23 -0.47
N ALA A 9 7.31 -2.18 0.31
CA ALA A 9 8.27 -1.53 1.20
C ALA A 9 8.75 -2.46 2.32
N THR A 10 7.93 -3.43 2.71
CA THR A 10 8.21 -4.34 3.82
C THR A 10 8.21 -5.82 3.40
N ALA A 11 7.45 -6.19 2.36
CA ALA A 11 7.43 -7.55 1.82
C ALA A 11 8.61 -7.84 0.89
N GLY A 12 8.95 -6.87 0.05
CA GLY A 12 9.97 -6.99 -0.99
C GLY A 12 11.18 -6.10 -0.77
N LEU A 13 11.20 -5.28 0.27
CA LEU A 13 12.26 -4.29 0.51
C LEU A 13 12.48 -3.34 -0.68
N VAL A 14 11.45 -3.13 -1.50
CA VAL A 14 11.49 -2.09 -2.52
C VAL A 14 11.42 -0.77 -1.79
N LEU A 15 12.28 0.19 -2.11
CA LEU A 15 12.27 1.47 -1.42
C LEU A 15 11.43 2.46 -2.27
N PRO A 16 10.13 2.64 -1.99
CA PRO A 16 9.29 3.58 -2.75
C PRO A 16 9.56 5.04 -2.34
N PHE A 17 10.46 5.25 -1.39
CA PHE A 17 10.65 6.51 -0.70
C PHE A 17 11.85 7.32 -1.21
N GLY A 18 11.71 8.63 -1.33
CA GLY A 18 12.73 9.53 -1.88
C GLY A 18 12.52 10.97 -1.39
N ASP A 19 13.20 11.94 -1.97
CA ASP A 19 13.25 13.31 -1.41
C ASP A 19 11.92 14.09 -1.50
N THR A 20 10.93 13.62 -2.26
CA THR A 20 9.65 14.31 -2.49
C THR A 20 8.46 13.65 -1.79
N GLN A 21 8.68 13.10 -0.60
CA GLN A 21 7.68 12.30 0.11
C GLN A 21 6.62 13.15 0.84
N PRO A 22 5.36 12.68 0.89
CA PRO A 22 4.32 13.29 1.71
C PRO A 22 4.64 13.18 3.21
N ALA A 23 4.12 14.12 4.00
CA ALA A 23 4.42 14.24 5.44
C ALA A 23 4.19 12.94 6.22
N VAL A 24 3.20 12.14 5.85
CA VAL A 24 2.88 10.85 6.51
C VAL A 24 4.01 9.82 6.40
N ALA A 25 4.76 9.79 5.30
CA ALA A 25 5.90 8.89 5.18
C ALA A 25 7.06 9.34 6.07
N ARG A 26 7.19 10.64 6.31
CA ARG A 26 8.19 11.21 7.23
C ARG A 26 7.84 10.88 8.67
N GLU A 27 6.59 11.08 9.06
CA GLU A 27 6.08 10.70 10.38
C GLU A 27 6.38 9.24 10.71
N LEU A 28 6.12 8.31 9.79
CA LEU A 28 6.44 6.89 10.01
C LEU A 28 7.94 6.64 10.19
N ILE A 29 8.81 7.30 9.41
CA ILE A 29 10.26 7.18 9.59
C ILE A 29 10.71 7.76 10.93
N ASP A 30 10.18 8.91 11.34
CA ASP A 30 10.52 9.53 12.62
C ASP A 30 10.18 8.58 13.79
N HIS A 31 9.03 7.89 13.72
CA HIS A 31 8.66 6.84 14.67
C HIS A 31 9.63 5.66 14.66
N LEU A 32 10.08 5.22 13.49
CA LEU A 32 11.06 4.13 13.37
C LEU A 32 12.44 4.52 13.90
N GLU A 33 12.90 5.75 13.62
CA GLU A 33 14.16 6.29 14.15
C GLU A 33 14.11 6.41 15.68
N ALA A 34 12.98 6.86 16.24
CA ALA A 34 12.78 6.93 17.69
C ALA A 34 12.90 5.56 18.38
N ARG A 35 12.67 4.47 17.66
CA ARG A 35 12.83 3.08 18.13
C ARG A 35 14.17 2.45 17.78
N GLY A 36 15.08 3.22 17.18
CA GLY A 36 16.36 2.71 16.69
C GLY A 36 16.21 1.70 15.54
N ALA A 37 15.07 1.72 14.86
CA ALA A 37 14.73 0.79 13.79
C ALA A 37 14.85 1.40 12.38
N ALA A 38 15.29 2.66 12.29
CA ALA A 38 15.62 3.31 11.03
C ALA A 38 16.82 4.25 11.17
N HIS A 39 17.48 4.50 10.05
CA HIS A 39 18.42 5.59 9.83
C HIS A 39 18.15 6.19 8.44
N GLY A 40 17.33 7.24 8.41
CA GLY A 40 16.77 7.77 7.17
C GLY A 40 15.86 6.75 6.49
N TRP A 41 16.17 6.38 5.24
CA TRP A 41 15.37 5.44 4.46
C TRP A 41 15.80 3.97 4.59
N ASP A 42 16.86 3.70 5.34
CA ASP A 42 17.20 2.34 5.75
C ASP A 42 16.43 2.02 7.03
N TYR A 43 15.51 1.07 6.96
CA TYR A 43 14.63 0.72 8.08
C TYR A 43 14.45 -0.78 8.21
N ASP A 44 14.15 -1.22 9.43
CA ASP A 44 13.74 -2.57 9.72
C ASP A 44 12.29 -2.81 9.26
N PRO A 45 12.03 -3.75 8.33
CA PRO A 45 10.71 -3.95 7.73
C PRO A 45 9.72 -4.57 8.72
N GLU A 46 10.17 -5.30 9.75
CA GLU A 46 9.28 -5.88 10.76
C GLU A 46 8.82 -4.81 11.73
N THR A 47 9.73 -3.94 12.17
CA THR A 47 9.37 -2.78 12.99
C THR A 47 8.50 -1.80 12.19
N PHE A 48 8.77 -1.58 10.89
CA PHE A 48 7.88 -0.81 10.01
C PHE A 48 6.45 -1.33 10.04
N LYS A 49 6.25 -2.65 9.84
CA LYS A 49 4.90 -3.24 9.86
C LYS A 49 4.18 -2.98 11.17
N LEU A 50 4.91 -3.06 12.29
CA LEU A 50 4.38 -2.80 13.62
C LEU A 50 3.99 -1.32 13.78
N GLU A 51 4.89 -0.38 13.50
CA GLU A 51 4.62 1.06 13.64
C GLU A 51 3.46 1.50 12.76
N ALA A 52 3.44 1.07 11.49
CA ALA A 52 2.35 1.38 10.58
C ALA A 52 1.00 0.85 11.10
N ASN A 53 1.01 -0.31 11.77
CA ASN A 53 -0.19 -0.88 12.36
C ASN A 53 -0.64 -0.09 13.60
N GLU A 54 0.29 0.28 14.48
CA GLU A 54 0.02 1.10 15.67
C GLU A 54 -0.55 2.47 15.27
N LEU A 55 0.10 3.18 14.34
CA LEU A 55 -0.35 4.49 13.86
C LEU A 55 -1.77 4.47 13.26
N LEU A 56 -2.09 3.47 12.43
CA LEU A 56 -3.42 3.37 11.83
C LEU A 56 -4.49 3.03 12.88
N LEU A 57 -4.18 2.16 13.85
CA LEU A 57 -5.12 1.84 14.94
C LEU A 57 -5.35 3.05 15.85
N GLU A 58 -4.32 3.82 16.18
CA GLU A 58 -4.43 5.05 16.97
C GLU A 58 -5.26 6.12 16.26
N ALA A 59 -5.16 6.19 14.92
CA ALA A 59 -6.00 7.05 14.09
C ALA A 59 -7.46 6.53 13.95
N GLY A 60 -7.80 5.39 14.54
CA GLY A 60 -9.14 4.81 14.50
C GLY A 60 -9.50 4.11 13.19
N VAL A 61 -8.51 3.71 12.39
CA VAL A 61 -8.72 3.02 11.12
C VAL A 61 -9.13 1.56 11.36
N GLU A 62 -10.19 1.11 10.68
CA GLU A 62 -10.54 -0.31 10.62
C GLU A 62 -9.61 -1.04 9.63
N LEU A 63 -8.75 -1.91 10.16
CA LEU A 63 -7.84 -2.70 9.35
C LEU A 63 -8.46 -4.03 8.91
N ARG A 64 -8.45 -4.29 7.60
CA ARG A 64 -8.97 -5.53 6.99
C ARG A 64 -7.87 -6.30 6.28
N PHE A 65 -7.21 -7.20 7.01
CA PHE A 65 -6.22 -8.11 6.45
C PHE A 65 -6.87 -9.25 5.66
N HIS A 66 -6.09 -9.92 4.80
CA HIS A 66 -6.55 -11.05 3.99
C HIS A 66 -7.83 -10.76 3.17
N SER A 67 -8.08 -9.48 2.87
CA SER A 67 -9.15 -9.00 2.01
C SER A 67 -8.53 -8.52 0.70
N THR A 68 -8.88 -9.14 -0.42
CA THR A 68 -8.32 -8.84 -1.74
C THR A 68 -9.37 -8.12 -2.58
N PHE A 69 -8.96 -7.04 -3.24
CA PHE A 69 -9.83 -6.32 -4.16
C PHE A 69 -10.32 -7.24 -5.30
N CYS A 70 -11.57 -7.08 -5.73
CA CYS A 70 -12.16 -7.83 -6.84
C CYS A 70 -12.72 -6.94 -7.92
N ASP A 71 -13.51 -5.93 -7.55
CA ASP A 71 -14.15 -5.04 -8.53
C ASP A 71 -14.53 -3.69 -7.91
N ALA A 72 -14.57 -2.64 -8.72
CA ALA A 72 -15.07 -1.33 -8.34
C ALA A 72 -16.59 -1.29 -8.49
N MET A 73 -17.29 -0.80 -7.47
CA MET A 73 -18.73 -0.59 -7.56
C MET A 73 -19.00 0.74 -8.26
N MET A 74 -19.57 0.69 -9.47
CA MET A 74 -19.76 1.86 -10.33
C MET A 74 -21.23 2.29 -10.41
N SER A 75 -21.45 3.60 -10.36
CA SER A 75 -22.72 4.27 -10.65
C SER A 75 -22.47 5.37 -11.67
N GLY A 76 -22.71 5.04 -12.95
CA GLY A 76 -22.29 5.87 -14.07
C GLY A 76 -20.77 6.06 -14.07
N ASN A 77 -20.32 7.30 -13.82
CA ASN A 77 -18.91 7.67 -13.77
C ASN A 77 -18.39 7.89 -12.33
N THR A 78 -19.09 7.38 -11.32
CA THR A 78 -18.75 7.54 -9.90
C THR A 78 -18.49 6.17 -9.27
N VAL A 79 -17.38 6.04 -8.55
CA VAL A 79 -17.09 4.88 -7.70
C VAL A 79 -17.86 5.04 -6.39
N GLU A 80 -18.70 4.08 -6.04
CA GLU A 80 -19.51 4.06 -4.82
C GLU A 80 -19.02 3.03 -3.79
N GLY A 81 -17.94 2.33 -4.08
CA GLY A 81 -17.39 1.29 -3.21
C GLY A 81 -16.50 0.30 -3.95
N VAL A 82 -16.12 -0.76 -3.24
CA VAL A 82 -15.38 -1.88 -3.80
C VAL A 82 -15.98 -3.21 -3.36
N VAL A 83 -15.81 -4.23 -4.19
CA VAL A 83 -16.05 -5.62 -3.83
C VAL A 83 -14.72 -6.22 -3.40
N SER A 84 -14.71 -6.89 -2.25
CA SER A 84 -13.54 -7.61 -1.74
C SER A 84 -13.83 -9.10 -1.59
N LEU A 85 -12.80 -9.93 -1.79
CA LEU A 85 -12.81 -11.36 -1.49
C LEU A 85 -11.97 -11.64 -0.26
N SER A 86 -12.55 -12.35 0.69
CA SER A 86 -11.85 -12.94 1.82
C SER A 86 -12.24 -14.41 1.99
N LYS A 87 -11.79 -15.05 3.08
CA LYS A 87 -12.23 -16.40 3.43
C LYS A 87 -13.75 -16.51 3.64
N THR A 88 -14.43 -15.42 3.98
CA THR A 88 -15.88 -15.38 4.14
C THR A 88 -16.65 -15.29 2.82
N GLY A 89 -15.96 -15.06 1.70
CA GLY A 89 -16.55 -14.89 0.38
C GLY A 89 -16.42 -13.45 -0.13
N LEU A 90 -17.32 -13.10 -1.06
CA LEU A 90 -17.40 -11.76 -1.63
C LEU A 90 -18.22 -10.83 -0.73
N GLU A 91 -17.71 -9.63 -0.51
CA GLU A 91 -18.33 -8.60 0.31
C GLU A 91 -18.31 -7.25 -0.41
N ALA A 92 -19.44 -6.57 -0.44
CA ALA A 92 -19.57 -5.22 -0.96
C ALA A 92 -19.28 -4.20 0.16
N LEU A 93 -18.34 -3.30 -0.09
CA LEU A 93 -17.89 -2.26 0.82
C LEU A 93 -18.25 -0.88 0.23
N PRO A 94 -19.47 -0.37 0.46
CA PRO A 94 -19.88 0.94 -0.01
C PRO A 94 -19.14 2.06 0.74
N CYS A 95 -18.73 3.10 0.03
CA CYS A 95 -18.07 4.26 0.63
C CYS A 95 -18.22 5.51 -0.26
N HIS A 96 -17.92 6.67 0.30
CA HIS A 96 -17.99 7.94 -0.44
C HIS A 96 -16.74 8.21 -1.29
N VAL A 97 -15.59 7.69 -0.87
CA VAL A 97 -14.30 7.95 -1.50
C VAL A 97 -13.45 6.68 -1.41
N VAL A 98 -12.87 6.28 -2.53
CA VAL A 98 -11.86 5.21 -2.60
C VAL A 98 -10.50 5.83 -2.89
N ILE A 99 -9.52 5.53 -2.05
CA ILE A 99 -8.11 5.87 -2.28
C ILE A 99 -7.42 4.60 -2.79
N ASP A 100 -6.97 4.62 -4.05
CA ASP A 100 -6.29 3.47 -4.66
C ASP A 100 -4.83 3.41 -4.19
N CYS A 101 -4.56 2.46 -3.30
CA CYS A 101 -3.23 2.15 -2.78
C CYS A 101 -2.75 0.75 -3.22
N THR A 102 -3.22 0.20 -4.35
CA THR A 102 -2.79 -1.15 -4.79
C THR A 102 -1.42 -1.17 -5.46
N ALA A 103 -0.80 0.00 -5.64
CA ALA A 103 0.44 0.25 -6.40
C ALA A 103 0.32 0.02 -7.92
N ASP A 104 -0.42 -0.99 -8.36
CA ASP A 104 -0.66 -1.27 -9.79
C ASP A 104 -1.85 -0.48 -10.38
N GLY A 105 -2.66 0.16 -9.52
CA GLY A 105 -3.83 0.94 -9.94
C GLY A 105 -5.03 0.08 -10.31
N ASP A 106 -5.20 -1.05 -9.62
CA ASP A 106 -6.22 -2.05 -9.95
C ASP A 106 -7.64 -1.51 -9.77
N VAL A 107 -7.85 -0.67 -8.76
CA VAL A 107 -9.17 -0.07 -8.51
C VAL A 107 -9.48 0.93 -9.62
N ALA A 108 -8.52 1.81 -9.94
CA ALA A 108 -8.68 2.78 -11.01
C ALA A 108 -8.93 2.11 -12.37
N ALA A 109 -8.17 1.07 -12.70
CA ALA A 109 -8.34 0.31 -13.94
C ALA A 109 -9.70 -0.39 -13.98
N SER A 110 -10.14 -1.02 -12.88
CA SER A 110 -11.47 -1.65 -12.78
C SER A 110 -12.60 -0.64 -12.90
N ALA A 111 -12.42 0.59 -12.39
CA ALA A 111 -13.36 1.70 -12.57
C ALA A 111 -13.37 2.29 -14.00
N GLY A 112 -12.56 1.76 -14.92
CA GLY A 112 -12.51 2.19 -16.32
C GLY A 112 -11.59 3.38 -16.60
N ALA A 113 -10.68 3.73 -15.68
CA ALA A 113 -9.71 4.78 -15.93
C ALA A 113 -8.76 4.42 -17.09
N GLU A 114 -8.39 5.42 -17.90
CA GLU A 114 -7.36 5.24 -18.92
C GLU A 114 -5.99 5.02 -18.27
N PHE A 115 -5.22 4.06 -18.76
CA PHE A 115 -3.85 3.81 -18.30
C PHE A 115 -2.94 3.36 -19.44
N SER A 116 -1.64 3.57 -19.24
CA SER A 116 -0.57 3.05 -20.10
C SER A 116 0.29 2.07 -19.31
N LYS A 117 0.55 0.89 -19.87
CA LYS A 117 1.39 -0.12 -19.22
C LYS A 117 2.77 -0.20 -19.87
N GLY A 118 3.78 0.23 -19.12
CA GLY A 118 5.17 0.15 -19.55
C GLY A 118 5.51 1.06 -20.73
N ARG A 119 6.72 0.89 -21.25
CA ARG A 119 7.19 1.58 -22.47
C ARG A 119 6.58 0.92 -23.72
N SER A 120 6.75 1.56 -24.88
CA SER A 120 6.33 1.04 -26.19
C SER A 120 6.82 -0.37 -26.53
N ASP A 121 7.88 -0.87 -25.88
CA ASP A 121 8.40 -2.24 -26.02
C ASP A 121 7.88 -3.21 -24.94
N GLY A 122 6.87 -2.81 -24.17
CA GLY A 122 6.24 -3.61 -23.12
C GLY A 122 7.07 -3.76 -21.84
N ARG A 123 8.23 -3.10 -21.74
CA ARG A 123 9.08 -3.17 -20.53
C ARG A 123 8.55 -2.26 -19.43
N MET A 124 8.59 -2.77 -18.21
CA MET A 124 8.23 -2.03 -16.99
C MET A 124 9.47 -1.41 -16.33
N GLN A 125 9.26 -0.41 -15.47
CA GLN A 125 10.33 0.16 -14.66
C GLN A 125 10.94 -0.92 -13.77
N PRO A 126 12.29 -1.07 -13.74
CA PRO A 126 12.93 -1.98 -12.80
C PRO A 126 12.75 -1.49 -11.36
N VAL A 127 12.58 -2.43 -10.43
CA VAL A 127 12.51 -2.14 -9.00
C VAL A 127 13.90 -2.29 -8.35
N THR A 128 14.23 -1.37 -7.44
CA THR A 128 15.45 -1.42 -6.63
C THR A 128 15.11 -1.92 -5.23
N LEU A 129 15.90 -2.87 -4.73
CA LEU A 129 15.71 -3.51 -3.43
C LEU A 129 16.73 -2.97 -2.44
N MET A 130 16.35 -2.80 -1.17
CA MET A 130 17.31 -2.64 -0.08
C MET A 130 18.05 -3.95 0.13
N PHE A 131 19.38 -3.88 0.21
CA PHE A 131 20.22 -5.01 0.53
C PHE A 131 20.62 -4.92 2.01
N ARG A 132 20.25 -5.93 2.79
CA ARG A 132 20.62 -6.05 4.20
C ARG A 132 21.56 -7.25 4.39
N MET A 133 22.66 -7.05 5.10
CA MET A 133 23.52 -8.13 5.57
C MET A 133 23.44 -8.18 7.09
N ALA A 134 23.10 -9.34 7.64
CA ALA A 134 23.27 -9.60 9.07
C ALA A 134 24.74 -9.91 9.34
N ALA A 135 25.26 -9.45 10.48
CA ALA A 135 26.55 -9.87 11.01
C ALA A 135 26.44 -11.20 11.76
#